data_AF-H6MTY6-F1
#
_entry.id   AF-H6MTY6-F1
#
_cell.length_a   1.000
_cell.length_b   1.000
_cell.length_c   1.000
_cell.angle_alpha   90.00
_cell.angle_beta   90.00
_cell.angle_gamma   90.00
#
_symmetry.space_group_name_H-M   'P 1'
#
loop_
_entity.id
_entity.type
_entity.pdbx_description
1 polymer ?
#
loop_
_entity_poly.entity_id
_entity_poly.type
_entity_poly.pdbx_seq_one_letter_code
_entity_poly.pdbx_strand_id
1 'polypeptide(L)'
;MDLDGLRAVANCGAWYAGLRRVALDTYLTQHLGSYTSAVEGTTVVFAATTEPRRRICAHRSPVASVRRAGASGWVIRWAWAGTSPDLPTDLRLAELRRAGERLGVAALISPELSVPGTGGPDSERADLIAATLGAVAAQLSGAGPVVRIDDADGGFEIVQVTGLPLAEPTFSDLVATLPTLLGEVAVGDHRVALHGLAVRLGWHVMWQRPNEIATPAGAASDISQCVLTDQRSSLALSFDVNGRPLERALPA
;
A
#
# COMPACT_ATOMS: atom_id res chain seq x y z
N MET A 1 4.57 -13.86 -15.68
CA MET A 1 5.19 -12.57 -15.31
C MET A 1 4.95 -12.45 -13.82
N ASP A 2 6.00 -12.46 -13.00
CA ASP A 2 5.83 -12.20 -11.57
C ASP A 2 5.41 -10.73 -11.36
N LEU A 3 4.95 -10.37 -10.17
CA LEU A 3 4.60 -8.99 -9.79
C LEU A 3 5.79 -8.00 -9.88
N ASP A 4 6.97 -8.46 -10.29
CA ASP A 4 8.21 -7.69 -10.44
C ASP A 4 8.03 -6.38 -11.22
N GLY A 5 7.22 -6.39 -12.28
CA GLY A 5 6.92 -5.18 -13.06
C GLY A 5 6.24 -4.08 -12.25
N LEU A 6 5.50 -4.43 -11.19
CA LEU A 6 4.83 -3.50 -10.28
C LEU A 6 5.65 -3.21 -9.03
N ARG A 7 6.64 -4.04 -8.70
CA ARG A 7 7.34 -4.03 -7.41
C ARG A 7 8.02 -2.70 -7.11
N ALA A 8 8.64 -2.07 -8.11
CA ALA A 8 9.28 -0.77 -7.92
C ALA A 8 8.28 0.32 -7.50
N VAL A 9 7.12 0.37 -8.16
CA VAL A 9 6.05 1.34 -7.85
C VAL A 9 5.41 1.01 -6.50
N ALA A 10 5.13 -0.27 -6.25
CA ALA A 10 4.58 -0.74 -4.99
C ALA A 10 5.50 -0.40 -3.81
N ASN A 11 6.81 -0.62 -3.94
CA ASN A 11 7.76 -0.29 -2.88
C ASN A 11 7.68 1.20 -2.50
N CYS A 12 7.64 2.11 -3.47
CA CYS A 12 7.50 3.55 -3.19
C CYS A 12 6.19 3.90 -2.45
N GLY A 13 5.10 3.20 -2.75
CA GLY A 13 3.79 3.46 -2.15
C GLY A 13 3.52 2.73 -0.83
N ALA A 14 4.34 1.75 -0.46
CA ALA A 14 4.00 0.76 0.56
C ALA A 14 3.72 1.36 1.94
N TRP A 15 4.58 2.28 2.41
CA TRP A 15 4.40 2.93 3.71
C TRP A 15 3.21 3.87 3.73
N TYR A 16 2.99 4.64 2.66
CA TYR A 16 1.83 5.50 2.56
C TYR A 16 0.53 4.68 2.54
N ALA A 17 0.48 3.59 1.78
CA ALA A 17 -0.65 2.67 1.78
C ALA A 17 -0.90 2.08 3.18
N GLY A 18 0.16 1.67 3.87
CA GLY A 18 0.10 1.18 5.25
C GLY A 18 -0.49 2.22 6.21
N LEU A 19 -0.02 3.47 6.17
CA LEU A 19 -0.54 4.56 7.01
C LEU A 19 -2.02 4.81 6.77
N ARG A 20 -2.43 4.88 5.50
CA ARG A 20 -3.84 5.08 5.14
C ARG A 20 -4.71 3.90 5.57
N ARG A 21 -4.20 2.66 5.47
CA ARG A 21 -4.90 1.45 5.97
C ARG A 21 -5.09 1.52 7.48
N VAL A 22 -4.05 1.84 8.24
CA VAL A 22 -4.14 1.95 9.72
C VAL A 22 -5.11 3.05 10.13
N ALA A 23 -5.09 4.20 9.46
CA ALA A 23 -6.05 5.28 9.73
C ALA A 23 -7.50 4.85 9.44
N LEU A 24 -7.73 4.13 8.34
CA LEU A 24 -9.05 3.58 8.02
C LEU A 24 -9.51 2.56 9.07
N ASP A 25 -8.66 1.60 9.40
CA ASP A 25 -8.98 0.53 10.35
C ASP A 25 -9.26 1.09 11.75
N THR A 26 -8.47 2.07 12.19
CA THR A 26 -8.69 2.80 13.44
C THR A 26 -10.06 3.49 13.43
N TYR A 27 -10.38 4.23 12.37
CA TYR A 27 -11.66 4.92 12.22
C TYR A 27 -12.84 3.93 12.24
N LEU A 28 -12.76 2.84 11.48
CA LEU A 28 -13.82 1.84 11.41
C LEU A 28 -14.00 1.13 12.75
N THR A 29 -12.91 0.72 13.39
CA THR A 29 -12.94 0.02 14.69
C THR A 29 -13.53 0.90 15.79
N GLN A 30 -13.20 2.19 15.82
CA GLN A 30 -13.77 3.14 16.79
C GLN A 30 -15.30 3.27 16.68
N HIS A 31 -15.86 3.19 15.47
CA HIS A 31 -17.29 3.41 15.22
C HIS A 31 -18.10 2.10 15.14
N LEU A 32 -17.48 1.02 14.69
CA LEU A 32 -18.15 -0.25 14.41
C LEU A 32 -17.71 -1.38 15.34
N GLY A 33 -16.54 -1.28 16.00
CA GLY A 33 -15.87 -2.43 16.60
C GLY A 33 -15.39 -3.39 15.50
N SER A 34 -15.51 -4.69 15.70
CA SER A 34 -15.27 -5.67 14.64
C SER A 34 -16.27 -5.51 13.49
N TYR A 35 -15.78 -5.42 12.26
CA TYR A 35 -16.59 -5.11 11.09
C TYR A 35 -16.36 -6.09 9.93
N THR A 36 -17.33 -6.13 9.01
CA THR A 36 -17.18 -6.73 7.67
C THR A 36 -17.27 -5.64 6.60
N SER A 37 -16.74 -5.92 5.41
CA SER A 37 -16.81 -5.02 4.27
C SER A 37 -17.41 -5.72 3.07
N ALA A 38 -18.32 -5.04 2.37
CA ALA A 38 -18.93 -5.51 1.13
C ALA A 38 -19.04 -4.35 0.13
N VAL A 39 -19.23 -4.70 -1.14
CA VAL A 39 -19.48 -3.73 -2.20
C VAL A 39 -20.94 -3.77 -2.60
N GLU A 40 -21.58 -2.61 -2.64
CA GLU A 40 -22.94 -2.39 -3.12
C GLU A 40 -22.88 -1.34 -4.24
N GLY A 41 -22.71 -1.79 -5.48
CA GLY A 41 -22.56 -0.91 -6.65
C GLY A 41 -21.29 -0.03 -6.56
N THR A 42 -21.50 1.29 -6.45
CA THR A 42 -20.44 2.31 -6.32
C THR A 42 -20.08 2.64 -4.87
N THR A 43 -20.57 1.84 -3.92
CA THR A 43 -20.35 2.05 -2.48
C THR A 43 -19.62 0.86 -1.88
N VAL A 44 -18.68 1.13 -0.98
CA VAL A 44 -18.17 0.14 -0.01
C VAL A 44 -18.95 0.33 1.28
N VAL A 45 -19.53 -0.74 1.78
CA VAL A 45 -20.31 -0.78 3.03
C VAL A 45 -19.49 -1.52 4.07
N PHE A 46 -19.17 -0.82 5.16
CA PHE A 46 -18.59 -1.41 6.36
C PHE A 46 -19.70 -1.60 7.39
N ALA A 47 -19.89 -2.81 7.89
CA ALA A 47 -20.96 -3.14 8.83
C ALA A 47 -20.40 -3.75 10.12
N ALA A 48 -20.91 -3.34 11.28
CA ALA A 48 -20.55 -3.97 12.53
C ALA A 48 -21.00 -5.44 12.55
N THR A 49 -20.11 -6.35 12.96
CA THR A 49 -20.37 -7.79 13.01
C THR A 49 -21.49 -8.17 13.98
N THR A 50 -21.55 -7.51 15.14
CA THR A 50 -22.55 -7.76 16.19
C THR A 50 -23.87 -7.05 15.94
N GLU A 51 -23.89 -6.01 15.10
CA GLU A 51 -25.09 -5.23 14.79
C GLU A 51 -25.05 -4.76 13.32
N PRO A 52 -25.42 -5.62 12.34
CA PRO A 52 -25.23 -5.32 10.91
C PRO A 52 -26.02 -4.14 10.36
N ARG A 53 -26.92 -3.54 11.16
CA ARG A 53 -27.62 -2.28 10.82
C ARG A 53 -26.74 -1.05 11.06
N ARG A 54 -25.74 -1.13 11.94
CA ARG A 54 -24.76 -0.07 12.16
C ARG A 54 -23.72 -0.15 11.05
N ARG A 55 -23.79 0.81 10.13
CA ARG A 55 -23.02 0.79 8.87
C ARG A 55 -22.34 2.13 8.64
N ILE A 56 -21.20 2.07 7.98
CA ILE A 56 -20.51 3.20 7.38
C ILE A 56 -20.42 2.94 5.88
N CYS A 57 -20.93 3.88 5.09
CA CYS A 57 -20.90 3.79 3.64
C CYS A 57 -19.89 4.79 3.09
N ALA A 58 -19.11 4.36 2.11
CA ALA A 58 -18.10 5.20 1.46
C ALA A 58 -18.09 4.97 -0.04
N HIS A 59 -17.66 5.97 -0.81
CA HIS A 59 -17.56 5.84 -2.26
C HIS A 59 -16.44 4.89 -2.66
N ARG A 60 -16.76 4.00 -3.60
CA ARG A 60 -15.84 3.03 -4.21
C ARG A 60 -15.31 3.57 -5.53
N SER A 61 -13.99 3.68 -5.65
CA SER A 61 -13.29 3.74 -6.94
C SER A 61 -12.59 2.40 -7.15
N PRO A 62 -13.03 1.54 -8.08
CA PRO A 62 -12.36 0.27 -8.32
C PRO A 62 -10.93 0.50 -8.84
N VAL A 63 -9.98 -0.34 -8.45
CA VAL A 63 -8.58 -0.28 -8.93
C VAL A 63 -8.31 -1.47 -9.84
N ALA A 64 -8.57 -2.67 -9.34
CA ALA A 64 -8.35 -3.92 -10.06
C ALA A 64 -9.26 -5.03 -9.51
N SER A 65 -9.61 -5.98 -10.36
CA SER A 65 -10.22 -7.25 -9.96
C SER A 65 -9.19 -8.36 -10.10
N VAL A 66 -9.14 -9.25 -9.13
CA VAL A 66 -8.22 -10.39 -9.09
C VAL A 66 -9.04 -11.66 -9.02
N ARG A 67 -8.85 -12.55 -9.99
CA ARG A 67 -9.58 -13.81 -10.11
C ARG A 67 -8.60 -14.97 -10.14
N ARG A 68 -9.01 -16.10 -9.58
CA ARG A 68 -8.24 -17.34 -9.66
C ARG A 68 -8.39 -17.96 -11.06
N ALA A 69 -7.28 -18.34 -11.68
CA ALA A 69 -7.23 -19.00 -12.98
C ALA A 69 -6.95 -20.51 -12.86
N GLY A 70 -7.53 -21.15 -11.83
CA GLY A 70 -7.27 -22.55 -11.48
C GLY A 70 -5.90 -22.78 -10.84
N ALA A 71 -5.27 -23.91 -11.13
CA ALA A 71 -3.90 -24.23 -10.68
C ALA A 71 -2.83 -23.34 -11.36
N SER A 72 -3.21 -22.65 -12.44
CA SER A 72 -2.31 -21.82 -13.24
C SER A 72 -1.96 -20.49 -12.57
N GLY A 73 -2.64 -20.11 -11.48
CA GLY A 73 -2.35 -18.93 -10.67
C GLY A 73 -3.50 -17.92 -10.63
N TRP A 74 -3.14 -16.63 -10.70
CA TRP A 74 -4.06 -15.51 -10.58
C TRP A 74 -4.05 -14.64 -11.82
N VAL A 75 -5.20 -14.07 -12.17
CA VAL A 75 -5.35 -13.07 -13.22
C VAL A 75 -5.79 -11.77 -12.57
N ILE A 76 -5.00 -10.72 -12.79
CA ILE A 76 -5.29 -9.36 -12.37
C ILE A 76 -5.82 -8.62 -13.60
N ARG A 77 -6.97 -7.98 -13.47
CA ARG A 77 -7.52 -7.07 -14.49
C ARG A 77 -7.67 -5.68 -13.90
N TRP A 78 -7.04 -4.69 -14.53
CA TRP A 78 -7.18 -3.30 -14.08
C TRP A 78 -8.57 -2.77 -14.38
N ALA A 79 -9.12 -1.96 -13.48
CA ALA A 79 -10.46 -1.40 -13.64
C ALA A 79 -10.58 -0.47 -14.86
N TRP A 80 -9.50 0.23 -15.25
CA TRP A 80 -9.46 1.03 -16.48
C TRP A 80 -9.62 0.19 -17.75
N ALA A 81 -9.37 -1.13 -17.71
CA ALA A 81 -9.58 -2.02 -18.85
C ALA A 81 -11.05 -2.43 -19.03
N GLY A 82 -11.92 -2.14 -18.06
CA GLY A 82 -13.36 -2.38 -18.13
C GLY A 82 -14.18 -1.13 -18.45
N THR A 83 -13.57 0.06 -18.46
CA THR A 83 -14.28 1.31 -18.76
C THR A 83 -14.59 1.40 -20.26
N SER A 84 -15.87 1.41 -20.61
CA SER A 84 -16.32 1.78 -21.96
C SER A 84 -15.90 3.23 -22.26
N PRO A 85 -15.45 3.54 -23.49
CA PRO A 85 -15.07 4.91 -23.88
C PRO A 85 -16.21 5.94 -23.71
N ASP A 86 -17.47 5.47 -23.63
CA ASP A 86 -18.66 6.31 -23.51
C ASP A 86 -19.05 6.65 -22.06
N LEU A 87 -18.40 6.03 -21.06
CA LEU A 87 -18.65 6.33 -19.66
C LEU A 87 -17.66 7.38 -19.15
N PRO A 88 -18.08 8.29 -18.24
CA PRO A 88 -17.16 9.19 -17.57
C PRO A 88 -16.03 8.36 -16.94
N THR A 89 -14.83 8.45 -17.51
CA THR A 89 -13.69 7.74 -16.97
C THR A 89 -13.37 8.38 -15.63
N ASP A 90 -13.40 7.62 -14.54
CA ASP A 90 -12.81 8.08 -13.28
C ASP A 90 -11.37 8.49 -13.59
N LEU A 91 -11.05 9.79 -13.45
CA LEU A 91 -9.74 10.33 -13.83
C LEU A 91 -8.60 9.58 -13.13
N ARG A 92 -8.86 8.97 -11.97
CA ARG A 92 -7.88 8.14 -11.24
C ARG A 92 -7.52 6.86 -12.00
N LEU A 93 -8.49 6.25 -12.70
CA LEU A 93 -8.29 5.08 -13.56
C LEU A 93 -7.44 5.43 -14.79
N ALA A 94 -7.70 6.59 -15.40
CA ALA A 94 -6.89 7.09 -16.49
C ALA A 94 -5.45 7.40 -16.04
N GLU A 95 -5.26 7.96 -14.85
CA GLU A 95 -3.93 8.26 -14.31
C GLU A 95 -3.09 7.01 -14.02
N LEU A 96 -3.71 5.89 -13.61
CA LEU A 96 -3.02 4.60 -13.46
C LEU A 96 -2.34 4.16 -14.77
N ARG A 97 -3.10 4.17 -15.87
CA ARG A 97 -2.58 3.81 -17.20
C ARG A 97 -1.56 4.83 -17.70
N ARG A 98 -1.84 6.13 -17.59
CA ARG A 98 -0.92 7.21 -17.99
C ARG A 98 0.39 7.17 -17.21
N ALA A 99 0.35 6.85 -15.92
CA ALA A 99 1.55 6.67 -15.13
C ALA A 99 2.38 5.48 -15.64
N GLY A 100 1.74 4.39 -16.04
CA GLY A 100 2.39 3.27 -16.72
C GLY A 100 3.14 3.69 -17.98
N GLU A 101 2.50 4.49 -18.83
CA GLU A 101 3.11 5.04 -20.05
C GLU A 101 4.30 5.96 -19.74
N ARG A 102 4.15 6.89 -18.78
CA ARG A 102 5.21 7.82 -18.37
C ARG A 102 6.42 7.11 -17.75
N LEU A 103 6.18 6.04 -16.99
CA LEU A 103 7.23 5.31 -16.26
C LEU A 103 7.79 4.12 -17.04
N GLY A 104 7.25 3.80 -18.22
CA GLY A 104 7.64 2.62 -19.00
C GLY A 104 7.29 1.29 -18.33
N VAL A 105 6.26 1.27 -17.47
CA VAL A 105 5.88 0.08 -16.71
C VAL A 105 4.81 -0.69 -17.48
N ALA A 106 5.24 -1.71 -18.23
CA ALA A 106 4.36 -2.57 -19.03
C ALA A 106 3.17 -3.12 -18.23
N ALA A 107 3.40 -3.49 -16.97
CA ALA A 107 2.37 -4.07 -16.12
C ALA A 107 1.18 -3.12 -15.84
N LEU A 108 1.38 -1.80 -15.93
CA LEU A 108 0.32 -0.81 -15.71
C LEU A 108 -0.46 -0.45 -16.98
N ILE A 109 0.08 -0.77 -18.15
CA ILE A 109 -0.52 -0.49 -19.46
C ILE A 109 -1.13 -1.74 -20.11
N SER A 110 -0.78 -2.94 -19.64
CA SER A 110 -1.46 -4.18 -20.02
C SER A 110 -2.81 -4.28 -19.30
N PRO A 111 -3.92 -4.54 -20.01
CA PRO A 111 -5.26 -4.60 -19.39
C PRO A 111 -5.39 -5.74 -18.36
N GLU A 112 -4.67 -6.84 -18.60
CA GLU A 112 -4.64 -8.02 -17.76
C GLU A 112 -3.20 -8.49 -17.53
N LEU A 113 -2.95 -9.07 -16.36
CA LEU A 113 -1.69 -9.64 -15.94
C LEU A 113 -1.91 -11.04 -15.38
N SER A 114 -1.11 -12.00 -15.85
CA SER A 114 -1.10 -13.35 -15.29
C SER A 114 0.03 -13.49 -14.28
N VAL A 115 -0.35 -13.79 -13.03
CA VAL A 115 0.56 -14.09 -11.93
C VAL A 115 0.62 -15.61 -11.77
N PRO A 116 1.79 -16.24 -11.97
CA PRO A 116 1.94 -17.69 -11.85
C PRO A 116 1.55 -18.19 -10.46
N GLY A 117 0.93 -19.38 -10.40
CA GLY A 117 0.52 -20.04 -9.16
C GLY A 117 1.64 -20.79 -8.42
N THR A 118 2.90 -20.65 -8.84
CA THR A 118 4.02 -21.40 -8.26
C THR A 118 4.59 -20.66 -7.04
N GLY A 119 4.51 -21.29 -5.86
CA GLY A 119 5.19 -20.86 -4.63
C GLY A 119 4.24 -20.41 -3.50
N GLY A 120 4.37 -21.05 -2.34
CA GLY A 120 3.63 -20.71 -1.12
C GLY A 120 2.14 -21.12 -1.11
N PRO A 121 1.44 -20.95 0.02
CA PRO A 121 -0.01 -21.07 0.11
C PRO A 121 -0.74 -20.00 -0.72
N ASP A 122 -1.87 -20.35 -1.32
CA ASP A 122 -2.66 -19.42 -2.15
C ASP A 122 -3.08 -18.15 -1.40
N SER A 123 -3.35 -18.25 -0.09
CA SER A 123 -3.75 -17.12 0.76
C SER A 123 -2.64 -16.08 0.90
N GLU A 124 -1.41 -16.51 1.17
CA GLU A 124 -0.25 -15.62 1.26
C GLU A 124 0.01 -14.92 -0.07
N ARG A 125 -0.21 -15.63 -1.19
CA ARG A 125 -0.08 -15.06 -2.52
C ARG A 125 -1.15 -14.03 -2.82
N ALA A 126 -2.41 -14.30 -2.44
CA ALA A 126 -3.50 -13.34 -2.55
C ALA A 126 -3.22 -12.06 -1.74
N ASP A 127 -2.70 -12.21 -0.52
CA ASP A 127 -2.34 -11.10 0.36
C ASP A 127 -1.20 -10.26 -0.25
N LEU A 128 -0.17 -10.91 -0.80
CA LEU A 128 0.91 -10.21 -1.51
C LEU A 128 0.43 -9.45 -2.74
N ILE A 129 -0.46 -10.06 -3.55
CA ILE A 129 -1.07 -9.39 -4.71
C ILE A 129 -1.86 -8.17 -4.22
N ALA A 130 -2.71 -8.33 -3.19
CA ALA A 130 -3.52 -7.25 -2.65
C ALA A 130 -2.65 -6.10 -2.10
N ALA A 131 -1.62 -6.41 -1.33
CA ALA A 131 -0.66 -5.43 -0.81
C ALA A 131 0.06 -4.69 -1.94
N THR A 132 0.51 -5.41 -2.97
CA THR A 132 1.20 -4.82 -4.13
C THR A 132 0.28 -3.86 -4.89
N LEU A 133 -0.94 -4.30 -5.22
CA LEU A 133 -1.92 -3.48 -5.94
C LEU A 133 -2.37 -2.27 -5.11
N GLY A 134 -2.56 -2.46 -3.81
CA GLY A 134 -2.89 -1.38 -2.89
C GLY A 134 -1.80 -0.32 -2.82
N ALA A 135 -0.53 -0.74 -2.72
CA ALA A 135 0.60 0.17 -2.71
C ALA A 135 0.80 0.92 -4.04
N VAL A 136 0.61 0.24 -5.17
CA VAL A 136 0.61 0.88 -6.50
C VAL A 136 -0.49 1.93 -6.61
N ALA A 137 -1.72 1.57 -6.26
CA ALA A 137 -2.85 2.48 -6.31
C ALA A 137 -2.62 3.69 -5.42
N ALA A 138 -2.18 3.46 -4.18
CA ALA A 138 -1.85 4.52 -3.26
C ALA A 138 -0.78 5.44 -3.87
N GLN A 139 0.34 4.90 -4.37
CA GLN A 139 1.43 5.68 -4.96
C GLN A 139 0.94 6.58 -6.11
N LEU A 140 0.09 6.07 -6.99
CA LEU A 140 -0.28 6.76 -8.22
C LEU A 140 -1.48 7.70 -8.07
N SER A 141 -2.45 7.38 -7.21
CA SER A 141 -3.75 8.06 -7.22
C SER A 141 -3.90 9.16 -6.17
N GLY A 142 -3.10 9.19 -5.10
CA GLY A 142 -3.31 10.19 -4.04
C GLY A 142 -4.39 9.80 -3.02
N ALA A 143 -5.52 9.30 -3.51
CA ALA A 143 -6.80 9.87 -3.12
C ALA A 143 -7.61 9.08 -2.08
N GLY A 144 -7.01 8.19 -1.29
CA GLY A 144 -7.71 7.45 -0.24
C GLY A 144 -7.01 6.17 0.22
N PRO A 145 -7.45 5.56 1.34
CA PRO A 145 -7.07 4.20 1.67
C PRO A 145 -7.59 3.21 0.63
N VAL A 146 -6.89 2.11 0.49
CA VAL A 146 -7.24 1.02 -0.42
C VAL A 146 -7.61 -0.20 0.41
N VAL A 147 -8.71 -0.85 0.06
CA VAL A 147 -9.20 -2.06 0.73
C VAL A 147 -9.35 -3.20 -0.26
N ARG A 148 -9.14 -4.42 0.26
CA ARG A 148 -9.47 -5.66 -0.41
C ARG A 148 -10.90 -6.05 -0.05
N ILE A 149 -11.67 -6.43 -1.06
CA ILE A 149 -13.02 -6.99 -0.89
C ILE A 149 -13.02 -8.37 -1.50
N ASP A 150 -13.14 -9.41 -0.67
CA ASP A 150 -13.20 -10.79 -1.14
C ASP A 150 -14.52 -11.07 -1.86
N ASP A 151 -14.43 -11.86 -2.93
CA ASP A 151 -15.59 -12.40 -3.63
C ASP A 151 -15.93 -13.81 -3.14
N ALA A 152 -17.14 -14.29 -3.46
CA ALA A 152 -17.58 -15.63 -3.06
C ALA A 152 -16.88 -16.77 -3.81
N ASP A 153 -16.21 -16.48 -4.93
CA ASP A 153 -15.56 -17.43 -5.82
C ASP A 153 -14.06 -17.61 -5.49
N GLY A 154 -13.56 -16.96 -4.43
CA GLY A 154 -12.16 -16.99 -3.99
C GLY A 154 -11.24 -16.01 -4.72
N GLY A 155 -11.79 -15.10 -5.51
CA GLY A 155 -11.13 -13.88 -5.99
C GLY A 155 -11.36 -12.71 -5.03
N PHE A 156 -10.91 -11.53 -5.44
CA PHE A 156 -11.12 -10.30 -4.69
C PHE A 156 -10.99 -9.06 -5.58
N GLU A 157 -11.52 -7.95 -5.09
CA GLU A 157 -11.35 -6.65 -5.69
C GLU A 157 -10.48 -5.75 -4.82
N ILE A 158 -9.68 -4.92 -5.47
CA ILE A 158 -8.95 -3.82 -4.84
C ILE A 158 -9.71 -2.55 -5.16
N VAL A 159 -10.13 -1.85 -4.10
CA VAL A 159 -10.94 -0.65 -4.24
C VAL A 159 -10.37 0.47 -3.39
N GLN A 160 -10.34 1.67 -3.96
CA GLN A 160 -10.01 2.87 -3.23
C GLN A 160 -11.27 3.46 -2.62
N VAL A 161 -11.18 3.81 -1.33
CA VAL A 161 -12.31 4.30 -0.54
C VAL A 161 -12.19 5.81 -0.39
N THR A 162 -13.28 6.52 -0.71
CA THR A 162 -13.36 7.99 -0.60
C THR A 162 -14.66 8.44 0.06
N GLY A 163 -14.72 9.70 0.50
CA GLY A 163 -15.88 10.25 1.21
C GLY A 163 -15.87 10.00 2.71
N LEU A 164 -14.83 9.36 3.26
CA LEU A 164 -14.58 9.29 4.69
C LEU A 164 -13.70 10.47 5.15
N PRO A 165 -13.89 10.99 6.37
CA PRO A 165 -13.14 12.13 6.90
C PRO A 165 -11.73 11.73 7.38
N LEU A 166 -10.94 11.12 6.51
CA LEU A 166 -9.58 10.63 6.82
C LEU A 166 -8.53 11.64 6.35
N ALA A 167 -7.99 12.41 7.29
CA ALA A 167 -6.92 13.38 7.06
C ALA A 167 -5.65 12.73 6.48
N GLU A 168 -4.87 13.50 5.73
CA GLU A 168 -3.54 13.05 5.27
C GLU A 168 -2.65 12.66 6.46
N PRO A 169 -1.83 11.59 6.35
CA PRO A 169 -0.97 11.14 7.44
C PRO A 169 -0.01 12.24 7.88
N THR A 170 0.08 12.45 9.18
CA THR A 170 1.03 13.37 9.81
C THR A 170 2.30 12.62 10.22
N PHE A 171 3.34 13.38 10.58
CA PHE A 171 4.56 12.79 11.13
C PHE A 171 4.28 12.03 12.45
N SER A 172 3.34 12.54 13.25
CA SER A 172 2.90 11.86 14.49
C SER A 172 2.24 10.51 14.19
N ASP A 173 1.43 10.43 13.13
CA ASP A 173 0.80 9.17 12.73
C ASP A 173 1.86 8.15 12.29
N LEU A 174 2.89 8.60 11.57
CA LEU A 174 4.04 7.75 11.24
C LEU A 174 4.69 7.20 12.50
N VAL A 175 5.06 8.05 13.45
CA VAL A 175 5.75 7.61 14.68
C VAL A 175 4.88 6.64 15.49
N ALA A 176 3.58 6.93 15.63
CA ALA A 176 2.64 6.08 16.35
C ALA A 176 2.44 4.69 15.70
N THR A 177 2.52 4.62 14.38
CA THR A 177 2.27 3.38 13.61
C THR A 177 3.54 2.69 13.14
N LEU A 178 4.71 3.25 13.43
CA LEU A 178 5.99 2.76 12.94
C LEU A 178 6.23 1.27 13.23
N PRO A 179 5.99 0.74 14.45
CA PRO A 179 6.19 -0.69 14.72
C PRO A 179 5.32 -1.57 13.80
N THR A 180 4.06 -1.19 13.60
CA THR A 180 3.13 -1.88 12.69
C THR A 180 3.62 -1.81 11.24
N LEU A 181 4.08 -0.65 10.78
CA LEU A 181 4.59 -0.49 9.42
C LEU A 181 5.86 -1.31 9.16
N LEU A 182 6.75 -1.40 10.14
CA LEU A 182 7.98 -2.18 10.04
C LEU A 182 7.72 -3.70 10.05
N GLY A 183 6.68 -4.16 10.75
CA GLY A 183 6.33 -5.58 10.84
C GLY A 183 5.38 -6.09 9.75
N GLU A 184 4.43 -5.27 9.29
CA GLU A 184 3.30 -5.74 8.46
C GLU A 184 3.37 -5.29 6.99
N VAL A 185 4.14 -4.24 6.66
CA VAL A 185 4.17 -3.75 5.28
C VAL A 185 5.04 -4.67 4.42
N ALA A 186 4.40 -5.35 3.47
CA ALA A 186 5.08 -6.16 2.46
C ALA A 186 5.87 -5.26 1.50
N VAL A 187 7.15 -5.05 1.79
CA VAL A 187 8.07 -4.26 0.98
C VAL A 187 9.39 -5.00 0.78
N GLY A 188 9.96 -4.92 -0.42
CA GLY A 188 11.28 -5.51 -0.68
C GLY A 188 12.45 -4.73 -0.05
N ASP A 189 12.28 -3.41 0.14
CA ASP A 189 13.26 -2.50 0.73
C ASP A 189 12.52 -1.33 1.41
N HIS A 190 12.58 -1.24 2.74
CA HIS A 190 11.90 -0.16 3.49
C HIS A 190 12.49 1.22 3.20
N ARG A 191 13.73 1.32 2.73
CA ARG A 191 14.37 2.59 2.38
C ARG A 191 13.66 3.25 1.20
N VAL A 192 13.27 2.44 0.21
CA VAL A 192 12.52 2.90 -0.96
C VAL A 192 11.12 3.36 -0.56
N ALA A 193 10.45 2.62 0.33
CA ALA A 193 9.13 3.01 0.82
C ALA A 193 9.14 4.27 1.67
N LEU A 194 10.14 4.41 2.55
CA LEU A 194 10.37 5.63 3.33
C LEU A 194 10.60 6.83 2.41
N HIS A 195 11.45 6.67 1.38
CA HIS A 195 11.70 7.74 0.42
C HIS A 195 10.44 8.11 -0.37
N GLY A 196 9.67 7.12 -0.83
CA GLY A 196 8.40 7.35 -1.52
C GLY A 196 7.36 8.07 -0.66
N LEU A 197 7.25 7.69 0.62
CA LEU A 197 6.42 8.40 1.60
C LEU A 197 6.86 9.86 1.75
N ALA A 198 8.17 10.09 1.89
CA ALA A 198 8.71 11.43 2.11
C ALA A 198 8.44 12.36 0.92
N VAL A 199 8.74 11.89 -0.31
CA VAL A 199 8.44 12.65 -1.53
C VAL A 199 6.97 13.00 -1.62
N ARG A 200 6.09 12.07 -1.24
CA ARG A 200 4.64 12.27 -1.33
C ARG A 200 4.11 13.29 -0.33
N LEU A 201 4.57 13.24 0.91
CA LEU A 201 4.12 14.13 1.98
C LEU A 201 4.93 15.44 2.06
N GLY A 202 5.88 15.65 1.15
CA GLY A 202 6.77 16.80 1.17
C GLY A 202 7.75 16.79 2.35
N TRP A 203 8.04 15.61 2.90
CA TRP A 203 9.04 15.43 3.94
C TRP A 203 10.43 15.22 3.32
N HIS A 204 11.46 15.40 4.14
CA HIS A 204 12.84 15.27 3.72
C HIS A 204 13.49 14.05 4.35
N VAL A 205 14.22 13.28 3.54
CA VAL A 205 15.07 12.16 4.00
C VAL A 205 16.51 12.54 3.77
N MET A 206 17.30 12.57 4.84
CA MET A 206 18.74 12.72 4.79
C MET A 206 19.41 11.37 5.09
N TRP A 207 19.99 10.76 4.07
CA TRP A 207 20.79 9.55 4.22
C TRP A 207 22.17 9.91 4.79
N GLN A 208 22.52 9.30 5.90
CA GLN A 208 23.83 9.46 6.52
C GLN A 208 24.79 8.43 5.92
N ARG A 209 26.00 8.86 5.57
CA ARG A 209 27.05 7.92 5.16
C ARG A 209 27.44 7.08 6.39
N PRO A 210 27.76 5.78 6.22
CA PRO A 210 28.40 5.02 7.29
C PRO A 210 29.79 5.62 7.53
N ASN A 211 29.98 6.39 8.61
CA ASN A 211 31.23 6.51 9.39
C ASN A 211 31.11 7.54 10.54
N GLU A 212 31.79 7.25 11.66
CA GLU A 212 32.05 8.08 12.87
C GLU A 212 31.04 8.04 14.04
N ILE A 213 30.13 7.08 14.12
CA ILE A 213 29.64 6.66 15.44
C ILE A 213 30.47 5.46 15.84
N ALA A 214 31.20 5.56 16.96
CA ALA A 214 32.03 4.50 17.51
C ALA A 214 31.23 3.19 17.64
N THR A 215 31.23 2.40 16.59
CA THR A 215 30.85 1.00 16.66
C THR A 215 31.93 0.32 17.48
N PRO A 216 31.60 -0.36 18.59
CA PRO A 216 32.58 -1.21 19.26
C PRO A 216 33.15 -2.15 18.20
N ALA A 217 34.48 -2.27 18.18
CA ALA A 217 35.24 -2.94 17.13
C ALA A 217 34.55 -4.23 16.66
N GLY A 218 34.01 -4.21 15.43
CA GLY A 218 33.34 -5.36 14.82
C GLY A 218 31.94 -5.15 14.24
N ALA A 219 31.28 -4.00 14.47
CA ALA A 219 29.97 -3.74 13.83
C ALA A 219 30.14 -3.11 12.41
N ALA A 220 29.56 -3.82 11.44
CA ALA A 220 29.85 -3.78 10.01
C ALA A 220 29.57 -2.45 9.29
N SER A 221 30.30 -2.24 8.19
CA SER A 221 30.20 -1.18 7.18
C SER A 221 28.85 -1.07 6.44
N ASP A 222 27.87 -1.88 6.80
CA ASP A 222 26.74 -2.23 5.93
C ASP A 222 25.38 -1.74 6.47
N ILE A 223 25.41 -0.84 7.47
CA ILE A 223 24.21 -0.21 8.03
C ILE A 223 23.92 1.08 7.29
N SER A 224 22.69 1.23 6.77
CA SER A 224 22.19 2.49 6.22
C SER A 224 21.43 3.24 7.31
N GLN A 225 21.83 4.47 7.61
CA GLN A 225 21.11 5.34 8.55
C GLN A 225 20.48 6.51 7.82
N CYS A 226 19.31 6.94 8.26
CA CYS A 226 18.70 8.17 7.77
C CYS A 226 17.94 8.92 8.84
N VAL A 227 17.82 10.22 8.63
CA VAL A 227 16.92 11.09 9.37
C VAL A 227 15.79 11.52 8.43
N LEU A 228 14.55 11.19 8.79
CA LEU A 228 13.35 11.71 8.17
C LEU A 228 12.87 12.94 8.94
N THR A 229 12.43 14.00 8.25
CA THR A 229 11.89 15.21 8.90
C THR A 229 10.77 15.86 8.10
N ASP A 230 9.75 16.38 8.81
CA ASP A 230 8.70 17.26 8.27
C ASP A 230 9.02 18.76 8.49
N GLN A 231 10.29 19.09 8.75
CA GLN A 231 10.81 20.42 9.15
C GLN A 231 10.48 20.85 10.59
N ARG A 232 9.68 20.09 11.34
CA ARG A 232 9.35 20.38 12.75
C ARG A 232 9.80 19.26 13.69
N SER A 233 9.69 18.04 13.21
CA SER A 233 9.98 16.79 13.91
C SER A 233 11.02 16.01 13.10
N SER A 234 11.76 15.13 13.78
CA SER A 234 12.73 14.24 13.15
C SER A 234 12.60 12.82 13.68
N LEU A 235 12.91 11.84 12.83
CA LEU A 235 12.90 10.42 13.15
C LEU A 235 14.16 9.80 12.55
N ALA A 236 15.01 9.22 13.40
CA ALA A 236 16.18 8.48 12.97
C ALA A 236 15.81 7.00 12.78
N LEU A 237 16.19 6.45 11.63
CA LEU A 237 15.97 5.04 11.28
C LEU A 237 17.28 4.41 10.83
N SER A 238 17.46 3.14 11.16
CA SER A 238 18.61 2.34 10.74
C SER A 238 18.12 1.09 10.01
N PHE A 239 18.79 0.74 8.93
CA PHE A 239 18.48 -0.40 8.09
C PHE A 239 19.72 -1.27 7.86
N ASP A 240 19.52 -2.57 7.70
CA ASP A 240 20.55 -3.49 7.25
C ASP A 240 20.87 -3.30 5.75
N VAL A 241 21.83 -4.07 5.24
CA VAL A 241 22.23 -4.07 3.83
C VAL A 241 21.08 -4.36 2.86
N ASN A 242 20.09 -5.15 3.30
CA ASN A 242 18.92 -5.53 2.53
C ASN A 242 17.78 -4.51 2.65
N GLY A 243 17.98 -3.40 3.38
CA GLY A 243 16.94 -2.40 3.58
C GLY A 243 15.87 -2.81 4.60
N ARG A 244 16.16 -3.78 5.48
CA ARG A 244 15.28 -4.17 6.58
C ARG A 244 15.56 -3.31 7.80
N PRO A 245 14.55 -2.91 8.58
CA PRO A 245 14.75 -2.11 9.78
C PRO A 245 15.59 -2.86 10.82
N LEU A 246 16.55 -2.16 11.42
CA LEU A 246 17.24 -2.60 12.64
C LEU A 246 16.41 -2.08 13.82
N GLU A 247 16.11 -2.93 14.81
CA GLU A 247 15.14 -2.69 15.92
C GLU A 247 15.39 -1.46 16.83
N ARG A 248 16.25 -0.51 16.47
CA ARG A 248 16.48 0.73 17.21
C ARG A 248 15.90 1.94 16.47
N ALA A 249 14.59 2.12 16.56
CA ALA A 249 14.04 3.48 16.49
C ALA A 249 14.34 4.16 17.84
N LEU A 250 15.52 4.79 17.95
CA LEU A 250 15.82 5.63 19.09
C LEU A 250 15.13 6.99 18.86
N PRO A 251 14.32 7.49 19.80
CA PRO A 251 13.89 8.88 19.74
C PRO A 251 15.14 9.77 19.81
N ALA A 252 15.20 10.76 18.92
CA ALA A 252 16.24 11.79 18.91
C ALA A 252 16.00 12.82 20.03
#